data_AF-A0A562NY33-F1
#
_entry.id   AF-A0A562NY33-F1
#
_cell.length_a   1.000
_cell.length_b   1.000
_cell.length_c   1.000
_cell.angle_alpha   90.00
_cell.angle_beta   90.00
_cell.angle_gamma   90.00
#
_symmetry.space_group_name_H-M   'P 1'
#
loop_
_entity.id
_entity.type
_entity.pdbx_description
1 polymer ?
#
loop_
_entity_poly.entity_id
_entity_poly.type
_entity_poly.pdbx_seq_one_letter_code
_entity_poly.pdbx_strand_id
1 'polypeptide(L)'
;MTKTLRTEPTSRTAFLGDLLDTLTERGRSLLRRRPDPKEATPDLAELAERLLSRRGEASGVALAQALVLAFDAAPPEARLEFLRTLATRFGADREAVIKAIRAMGSDEPSEEAIESLHQLAEPRRQELLRRLNQAQGGTATLVDMREELLRHLKGNPDLRRVDADFAHLFSSWFNRGFLVLRHIDWNTSASILEKIIRYEAVHAIQNWDDLRNRLEPTDRRCYGFFHPQLADEPLIFVEVALTREIPDKVGPLLDLDRQPIPASEATTAVFYSISNTQRGLAGVSFGNFLIKQVVEDLKAELPNIKTFVTLSPVPGFAAWLKAERENAETTLITPETREVLAHLDTPGWHKDEAQVEALREVLLPLAAAYFLQAKDKRGRPVDPVARFHLGNGARLERLDFLGDQSANGLRQSHGLMVNYLYDLKEIEKNHEALAERGHVAASPEVRKSLPPAAPKS
;
A
#
# COMPACT_ATOMS: atom_id res chain seq x y z
N MET A 1 33.85 70.61 17.52
CA MET A 1 32.82 69.92 18.32
C MET A 1 31.79 69.32 17.37
N THR A 2 31.95 68.03 17.04
CA THR A 2 30.89 67.25 16.37
C THR A 2 31.22 65.78 16.61
N LYS A 3 30.43 65.13 17.45
CA LYS A 3 30.58 63.73 17.85
C LYS A 3 29.63 62.92 16.95
N THR A 4 30.18 62.20 15.97
CA THR A 4 29.40 61.31 15.11
C THR A 4 29.12 60.02 15.88
N LEU A 5 27.87 59.80 16.26
CA LEU A 5 27.38 58.54 16.82
C LEU A 5 27.32 57.50 15.69
N ARG A 6 28.14 56.45 15.79
CA ARG A 6 27.95 55.20 15.03
C ARG A 6 26.89 54.38 15.76
N THR A 7 25.75 54.16 15.11
CA THR A 7 24.79 53.11 15.47
C THR A 7 25.30 51.78 14.90
N GLU A 8 25.53 50.81 15.78
CA GLU A 8 25.76 49.42 15.37
C GLU A 8 24.45 48.76 14.91
N PRO A 9 24.47 47.85 13.92
CA PRO A 9 23.29 47.13 13.49
C PRO A 9 23.00 45.99 14.48
N THR A 10 21.90 46.11 15.24
CA THR A 10 21.35 45.00 16.02
C THR A 10 21.01 43.83 15.08
N SER A 11 21.64 42.69 15.32
CA SER A 11 21.54 41.54 14.43
C SER A 11 20.14 40.91 14.48
N ARG A 12 19.59 40.61 13.30
CA ARG A 12 18.34 39.84 13.12
C ARG A 12 18.40 38.44 13.78
N THR A 13 19.59 37.95 14.12
CA THR A 13 19.82 36.67 14.80
C THR A 13 19.46 36.69 16.30
N ALA A 14 19.63 37.82 16.99
CA ALA A 14 19.26 37.91 18.41
C ALA A 14 17.74 37.86 18.64
N PHE A 15 16.97 38.47 17.74
CA PHE A 15 15.51 38.50 17.82
C PHE A 15 14.85 37.13 17.51
N LEU A 16 15.48 36.31 16.65
CA LEU A 16 15.03 34.94 16.37
C LEU A 16 15.40 33.97 17.50
N GLY A 17 16.53 34.20 18.18
CA GLY A 17 16.92 33.45 19.39
C GLY A 17 15.93 33.65 20.53
N ASP A 18 15.60 34.90 20.86
CA ASP A 18 14.65 35.21 21.94
C ASP A 18 13.22 34.72 21.65
N LEU A 19 12.80 34.65 20.37
CA LEU A 19 11.50 34.12 19.96
C LEU A 19 11.45 32.58 20.02
N LEU A 20 12.56 31.90 19.69
CA LEU A 20 12.69 30.45 19.83
C LEU A 20 12.79 30.04 21.31
N ASP A 21 13.43 30.85 22.15
CA ASP A 21 13.51 30.61 23.59
C ASP A 21 12.15 30.82 24.29
N THR A 22 11.37 31.81 23.89
CA THR A 22 9.99 31.99 24.41
C THR A 22 8.99 30.94 23.90
N LEU A 23 9.18 30.41 22.69
CA LEU A 23 8.38 29.28 22.15
C LEU A 23 8.76 27.95 22.79
N THR A 24 10.04 27.71 23.06
CA THR A 24 10.51 26.52 23.77
C THR A 24 10.24 26.57 25.27
N GLU A 25 10.25 27.74 25.92
CA GLU A 25 9.79 27.88 27.30
C GLU A 25 8.28 27.64 27.45
N ARG A 26 7.45 28.11 26.51
CA ARG A 26 6.01 27.80 26.51
C ARG A 26 5.73 26.32 26.22
N GLY A 27 6.44 25.72 25.26
CA GLY A 27 6.38 24.29 24.98
C GLY A 27 6.85 23.43 26.16
N ARG A 28 7.94 23.82 26.83
CA ARG A 28 8.42 23.17 28.07
C ARG A 28 7.49 23.40 29.25
N SER A 29 6.80 24.53 29.36
CA SER A 29 5.81 24.76 30.43
C SER A 29 4.55 23.89 30.25
N LEU A 30 4.19 23.56 29.00
CA LEU A 30 3.12 22.60 28.67
C LEU A 30 3.57 21.14 28.93
N LEU A 31 4.85 20.82 28.68
CA LEU A 31 5.44 19.50 28.95
C LEU A 31 5.77 19.25 30.43
N ARG A 32 5.94 20.29 31.25
CA ARG A 32 6.31 20.19 32.68
C ARG A 32 5.11 20.22 33.63
N ARG A 33 3.90 20.47 33.11
CA ARG A 33 2.69 20.27 33.88
C ARG A 33 2.40 18.77 33.88
N ARG A 34 2.70 18.08 34.99
CA ARG A 34 2.08 16.77 35.24
C ARG A 34 0.56 16.97 35.06
N PRO A 35 -0.10 16.23 34.16
CA PRO A 35 -1.54 16.35 34.03
C PRO A 35 -2.15 16.03 35.39
N ASP A 36 -2.92 16.97 35.91
CA ASP A 36 -3.73 16.73 37.09
C ASP A 36 -4.68 15.58 36.70
N PRO A 37 -4.84 14.50 37.49
CA PRO A 37 -5.71 13.36 37.12
C PRO A 37 -7.18 13.73 36.89
N LYS A 38 -7.55 15.00 37.11
CA LYS A 38 -8.86 15.61 36.90
C LYS A 38 -8.96 16.55 35.69
N GLU A 39 -7.87 16.84 34.97
CA GLU A 39 -7.96 17.53 33.68
C GLU A 39 -8.56 16.57 32.66
N ALA A 40 -9.83 16.80 32.30
CA ALA A 40 -10.53 16.03 31.28
C ALA A 40 -9.67 15.98 30.01
N THR A 41 -9.54 14.79 29.41
CA THR A 41 -8.91 14.62 28.09
C THR A 41 -9.50 15.67 27.14
N PRO A 42 -8.67 16.48 26.45
CA PRO A 42 -9.19 17.53 25.59
C PRO A 42 -10.13 16.94 24.54
N ASP A 43 -11.30 17.56 24.38
CA ASP A 43 -12.27 17.12 23.37
C ASP A 43 -11.66 17.33 21.97
N LEU A 44 -11.38 16.21 21.29
CA LEU A 44 -10.82 16.17 19.95
C LEU A 44 -11.69 16.95 18.95
N ALA A 45 -13.01 16.90 19.11
CA ALA A 45 -13.94 17.62 18.25
C ALA A 45 -13.83 19.14 18.46
N GLU A 46 -13.72 19.60 19.70
CA GLU A 46 -13.54 21.03 20.01
C GLU A 46 -12.20 21.55 19.45
N LEU A 47 -11.12 20.78 19.60
CA LEU A 47 -9.82 21.11 19.03
C LEU A 47 -9.88 21.20 17.50
N ALA A 48 -10.58 20.28 16.84
CA ALA A 48 -10.78 20.30 15.40
C ALA A 48 -11.59 21.52 14.92
N GLU A 49 -12.65 21.90 15.63
CA GLU A 49 -13.43 23.13 15.33
C GLU A 49 -12.57 24.39 15.50
N ARG A 50 -11.77 24.43 16.57
CA ARG A 50 -10.83 25.53 16.82
C ARG A 50 -9.76 25.59 15.73
N LEU A 51 -9.27 24.46 15.24
CA LEU A 51 -8.29 24.42 14.17
C LEU A 51 -8.87 24.99 12.86
N LEU A 52 -10.10 24.63 12.50
CA LEU A 52 -10.76 25.12 11.28
C LEU A 52 -11.14 26.60 11.33
N SER A 53 -11.54 27.12 12.51
CA SER A 53 -11.98 28.51 12.65
C SER A 53 -10.84 29.54 12.65
N ARG A 54 -9.59 29.11 12.80
CA ARG A 54 -8.43 30.01 12.89
C ARG A 54 -7.91 30.41 11.51
N ARG A 55 -7.46 31.67 11.40
CA ARG A 55 -6.89 32.24 10.17
C ARG A 55 -5.37 32.48 10.23
N GLY A 56 -4.76 32.45 11.43
CA GLY A 56 -3.32 32.72 11.59
C GLY A 56 -2.48 31.44 11.54
N GLU A 57 -1.48 31.40 10.67
CA GLU A 57 -0.62 30.22 10.41
C GLU A 57 0.07 29.69 11.69
N ALA A 58 0.76 30.56 12.45
CA ALA A 58 1.46 30.14 13.67
C ALA A 58 0.53 29.55 14.74
N SER A 59 -0.68 30.12 14.88
CA SER A 59 -1.71 29.58 15.79
C SER A 59 -2.34 28.29 15.28
N GLY A 60 -2.40 28.11 13.96
CA GLY A 60 -2.91 26.90 13.30
C GLY A 60 -2.01 25.69 13.55
N VAL A 61 -0.70 25.85 13.37
CA VAL A 61 0.28 24.77 13.61
C VAL A 61 0.27 24.32 15.08
N ALA A 62 0.19 25.25 16.03
CA ALA A 62 0.11 24.90 17.45
C ALA A 62 -1.17 24.12 17.81
N LEU A 63 -2.31 24.46 17.20
CA LEU A 63 -3.57 23.73 17.39
C LEU A 63 -3.56 22.37 16.70
N ALA A 64 -2.96 22.28 15.51
CA ALA A 64 -2.75 21.01 14.82
C ALA A 64 -1.87 20.08 15.66
N GLN A 65 -0.79 20.61 16.24
CA GLN A 65 0.07 19.85 17.16
C GLN A 65 -0.68 19.38 18.40
N ALA A 66 -1.50 20.24 19.01
CA ALA A 66 -2.32 19.87 20.16
C ALA A 66 -3.32 18.76 19.82
N LEU A 67 -3.96 18.81 18.64
CA LEU A 67 -4.89 17.78 18.18
C LEU A 67 -4.18 16.45 17.87
N VAL A 68 -3.00 16.48 17.26
CA VAL A 68 -2.16 15.28 17.05
C VAL A 68 -1.83 14.62 18.39
N LEU A 69 -1.26 15.37 19.34
CA LEU A 69 -0.90 14.84 20.65
C LEU A 69 -2.12 14.32 21.42
N ALA A 70 -3.26 15.02 21.33
CA ALA A 70 -4.50 14.59 21.97
C ALA A 70 -5.05 13.30 21.36
N PHE A 71 -5.02 13.15 20.03
CA PHE A 71 -5.46 11.92 19.36
C PHE A 71 -4.58 10.73 19.73
N ASP A 72 -3.26 10.92 19.74
CA ASP A 72 -2.29 9.88 20.11
C ASP A 72 -2.43 9.44 21.57
N ALA A 73 -2.78 10.37 22.48
CA ALA A 73 -3.04 10.05 23.88
C ALA A 73 -4.46 9.50 24.15
N ALA A 74 -5.40 9.67 23.21
CA ALA A 74 -6.80 9.29 23.42
C ALA A 74 -6.99 7.77 23.45
N PRO A 75 -7.89 7.25 24.32
CA PRO A 75 -8.25 5.84 24.32
C PRO A 75 -8.99 5.45 23.03
N PRO A 76 -8.98 4.16 22.64
CA PRO A 76 -9.61 3.69 21.39
C PRO A 76 -11.06 4.14 21.20
N GLU A 77 -11.85 4.16 22.27
CA GLU A 77 -13.26 4.57 22.25
C GLU A 77 -13.41 6.04 21.89
N ALA A 78 -12.54 6.91 22.44
CA ALA A 78 -12.54 8.33 22.15
C ALA A 78 -12.05 8.60 20.72
N ARG A 79 -11.08 7.82 20.21
CA ARG A 79 -10.64 7.91 18.81
C ARG A 79 -11.77 7.54 17.85
N LEU A 80 -12.48 6.44 18.11
CA LEU A 80 -13.64 6.04 17.30
C LEU A 80 -14.75 7.09 17.33
N GLU A 81 -15.04 7.67 18.50
CA GLU A 81 -16.04 8.73 18.60
C GLU A 81 -15.66 9.98 17.84
N PHE A 82 -14.36 10.34 17.83
CA PHE A 82 -13.85 11.41 17.00
C PHE A 82 -14.01 11.10 15.50
N LEU A 83 -13.68 9.88 15.05
CA LEU A 83 -13.89 9.46 13.66
C LEU A 83 -15.36 9.53 13.23
N ARG A 84 -16.29 9.12 14.11
CA ARG A 84 -17.73 9.26 13.87
C ARG A 84 -18.15 10.72 13.79
N THR A 85 -17.58 11.55 14.66
CA THR A 85 -17.79 13.00 14.65
C THR A 85 -17.30 13.63 13.34
N LEU A 86 -16.17 13.19 12.76
CA LEU A 86 -15.73 13.64 11.43
C LEU A 86 -16.79 13.34 10.36
N ALA A 87 -17.40 12.15 10.40
CA ALA A 87 -18.41 11.74 9.43
C ALA A 87 -19.70 12.60 9.50
N THR A 88 -20.09 13.03 10.70
CA THR A 88 -21.37 13.71 10.95
C THR A 88 -21.27 15.23 10.99
N ARG A 89 -20.24 15.80 11.64
CA ARG A 89 -20.13 17.25 11.91
C ARG A 89 -19.19 18.00 10.97
N PHE A 90 -18.25 17.30 10.33
CA PHE A 90 -17.23 17.91 9.48
C PHE A 90 -17.50 17.70 7.97
N GLY A 91 -18.76 17.49 7.60
CA GLY A 91 -19.19 17.45 6.19
C GLY A 91 -19.12 18.81 5.49
N ALA A 92 -19.57 18.85 4.25
CA ALA A 92 -19.80 20.11 3.53
C ALA A 92 -20.98 20.86 4.17
N ASP A 93 -20.98 22.19 4.10
CA ASP A 93 -22.12 23.00 4.55
C ASP A 93 -23.30 22.78 3.61
N ARG A 94 -24.28 21.98 4.08
CA ARG A 94 -25.43 21.58 3.27
C ARG A 94 -26.25 22.77 2.80
N GLU A 95 -26.40 23.82 3.61
CA GLU A 95 -27.18 24.99 3.24
C GLU A 95 -26.47 25.80 2.16
N ALA A 96 -25.15 25.99 2.31
CA ALA A 96 -24.33 26.65 1.31
C ALA A 96 -24.30 25.88 -0.02
N VAL A 97 -24.16 24.55 0.01
CA VAL A 97 -24.19 23.70 -1.19
C VAL A 97 -25.54 23.79 -1.90
N ILE A 98 -26.67 23.69 -1.18
CA ILE A 98 -28.00 23.81 -1.79
C ILE A 98 -28.18 25.19 -2.44
N LYS A 99 -27.67 26.25 -1.82
CA LYS A 99 -27.70 27.60 -2.40
C LYS A 99 -26.86 27.68 -3.68
N ALA A 100 -25.67 27.08 -3.70
CA ALA A 100 -24.81 27.03 -4.88
C ALA A 100 -25.45 26.24 -6.04
N ILE A 101 -26.08 25.10 -5.75
CA ILE A 101 -26.83 24.32 -6.75
C ILE A 101 -27.97 25.14 -7.37
N ARG A 102 -28.67 25.96 -6.58
CA ARG A 102 -29.72 26.85 -7.12
C ARG A 102 -29.15 27.94 -8.03
N ALA A 103 -27.96 28.46 -7.71
CA ALA A 103 -27.28 29.45 -8.55
C ALA A 103 -26.79 28.88 -9.88
N MET A 104 -26.54 27.57 -9.95
CA MET A 104 -26.23 26.83 -11.18
C MET A 104 -27.41 26.66 -12.14
N GLY A 105 -28.65 26.97 -11.71
CA GLY A 105 -29.88 26.61 -12.42
C GLY A 105 -30.20 27.36 -13.72
N SER A 106 -29.24 28.04 -14.35
CA SER A 106 -29.37 28.58 -15.71
C SER A 106 -28.97 27.53 -16.75
N ASP A 107 -29.51 27.62 -17.98
CA ASP A 107 -29.15 26.72 -19.08
C ASP A 107 -27.65 26.80 -19.44
N GLU A 108 -27.02 27.94 -19.13
CA GLU A 108 -25.57 28.16 -19.17
C GLU A 108 -25.11 28.75 -17.82
N PRO A 109 -24.60 27.95 -16.87
CA PRO A 109 -24.01 28.47 -15.64
C PRO A 109 -22.68 29.16 -15.91
N SER A 110 -22.39 30.25 -15.20
CA SER A 110 -21.08 30.90 -15.31
C SER A 110 -19.99 30.04 -14.66
N GLU A 111 -18.74 30.21 -15.09
CA GLU A 111 -17.58 29.54 -14.50
C GLU A 111 -17.48 29.82 -12.99
N GLU A 112 -17.81 31.05 -12.55
CA GLU A 112 -17.80 31.39 -11.13
C GLU A 112 -18.85 30.60 -10.32
N ALA A 113 -20.00 30.29 -10.92
CA ALA A 113 -21.02 29.46 -10.27
C ALA A 113 -20.54 28.01 -10.12
N ILE A 114 -19.84 27.48 -11.13
CA ILE A 114 -19.24 26.14 -11.11
C ILE A 114 -18.14 26.08 -10.04
N GLU A 115 -17.22 27.04 -10.03
CA GLU A 115 -16.14 27.13 -9.04
C GLU A 115 -16.68 27.24 -7.60
N SER A 116 -17.71 28.06 -7.40
CA SER A 116 -18.38 28.22 -6.10
C SER A 116 -19.01 26.91 -5.63
N LEU A 117 -19.70 26.17 -6.51
CA LEU A 117 -20.24 24.86 -6.16
C LEU A 117 -19.11 23.88 -5.81
N HIS A 118 -18.03 23.84 -6.58
CA HIS A 118 -16.88 22.98 -6.30
C HIS A 118 -16.28 23.25 -4.92
N GLN A 119 -16.01 24.52 -4.59
CA GLN A 119 -15.45 24.92 -3.30
C GLN A 119 -16.39 24.59 -2.13
N LEU A 120 -17.69 24.85 -2.28
CA LEU A 120 -18.68 24.61 -1.22
C LEU A 120 -19.02 23.13 -1.02
N ALA A 121 -18.86 22.30 -2.06
CA ALA A 121 -19.08 20.86 -1.98
C ALA A 121 -17.94 20.12 -1.26
N GLU A 122 -16.76 20.74 -1.10
CA GLU A 122 -15.66 20.14 -0.35
C GLU A 122 -16.04 20.00 1.14
N PRO A 123 -15.95 18.79 1.72
CA PRO A 123 -16.24 18.62 3.13
C PRO A 123 -15.14 19.25 4.00
N ARG A 124 -15.55 19.87 5.11
CA ARG A 124 -14.64 20.51 6.08
C ARG A 124 -13.54 19.57 6.60
N ARG A 125 -13.79 18.25 6.56
CA ARG A 125 -12.79 17.20 6.83
C ARG A 125 -11.52 17.37 5.99
N GLN A 126 -11.61 17.67 4.70
CA GLN A 126 -10.41 17.74 3.86
C GLN A 126 -9.49 18.87 4.30
N GLU A 127 -10.03 20.05 4.58
CA GLU A 127 -9.27 21.17 5.15
C GLU A 127 -8.72 20.85 6.55
N LEU A 128 -9.49 20.14 7.39
CA LEU A 128 -9.00 19.71 8.71
C LEU A 128 -7.78 18.79 8.58
N LEU A 129 -7.84 17.81 7.70
CA LEU A 129 -6.74 16.88 7.43
C LEU A 129 -5.52 17.61 6.85
N ARG A 130 -5.72 18.55 5.92
CA ARG A 130 -4.65 19.41 5.39
C ARG A 130 -3.95 20.21 6.48
N ARG A 131 -4.70 20.80 7.42
CA ARG A 131 -4.14 21.54 8.57
C ARG A 131 -3.43 20.63 9.55
N LEU A 132 -3.98 19.44 9.83
CA LEU A 132 -3.33 18.46 10.70
C LEU A 132 -1.98 18.03 10.14
N ASN A 133 -1.87 17.90 8.82
CA ASN A 133 -0.62 17.53 8.15
C ASN A 133 0.51 18.57 8.31
N GLN A 134 0.22 19.79 8.77
CA GLN A 134 1.22 20.82 9.06
C GLN A 134 1.89 20.64 10.43
N ALA A 135 1.33 19.80 11.31
CA ALA A 135 1.92 19.50 12.60
C ALA A 135 3.16 18.60 12.47
N GLN A 136 4.06 18.67 13.46
CA GLN A 136 5.16 17.71 13.55
C GLN A 136 4.59 16.31 13.80
N GLY A 137 4.95 15.36 12.92
CA GLY A 137 4.40 14.00 12.94
C GLY A 137 2.98 13.88 12.38
N GLY A 138 2.40 14.98 11.86
CA GLY A 138 1.02 15.00 11.38
C GLY A 138 0.73 13.96 10.30
N THR A 139 1.63 13.76 9.34
CA THR A 139 1.47 12.71 8.31
C THR A 139 1.37 11.31 8.92
N ALA A 140 2.22 10.96 9.89
CA ALA A 140 2.21 9.65 10.55
C ALA A 140 0.90 9.45 11.32
N THR A 141 0.50 10.43 12.14
CA THR A 141 -0.76 10.38 12.88
C THR A 141 -1.98 10.26 11.95
N LEU A 142 -1.96 10.91 10.78
CA LEU A 142 -3.05 10.76 9.80
C LEU A 142 -3.09 9.36 9.19
N VAL A 143 -1.94 8.73 8.92
CA VAL A 143 -1.87 7.34 8.45
C VAL A 143 -2.42 6.41 9.53
N ASP A 144 -2.02 6.58 10.79
CA ASP A 144 -2.51 5.81 11.93
C ASP A 144 -4.03 6.01 12.15
N MET A 145 -4.50 7.26 12.01
CA MET A 145 -5.91 7.61 12.13
C MET A 145 -6.74 6.92 11.04
N ARG A 146 -6.24 6.87 9.80
CA ARG A 146 -6.91 6.13 8.72
C ARG A 146 -6.85 4.63 8.96
N GLU A 147 -5.74 4.09 9.46
CA GLU A 147 -5.67 2.68 9.83
C GLU A 147 -6.74 2.31 10.86
N GLU A 148 -6.88 3.11 11.92
CA GLU A 148 -7.94 2.95 12.92
C GLU A 148 -9.32 2.99 12.27
N LEU A 149 -9.57 3.97 11.39
CA LEU A 149 -10.83 4.07 10.64
C LEU A 149 -11.14 2.79 9.86
N LEU A 150 -10.15 2.23 9.15
CA LEU A 150 -10.33 1.03 8.33
C LEU A 150 -10.75 -0.19 9.17
N ARG A 151 -10.29 -0.30 10.43
CA ARG A 151 -10.68 -1.38 11.35
C ARG A 151 -12.18 -1.34 11.70
N HIS A 152 -12.77 -0.14 11.72
CA HIS A 152 -14.15 0.09 12.15
C HIS A 152 -15.17 0.15 11.00
N LEU A 153 -14.74 0.12 9.74
CA LEU A 153 -15.60 0.30 8.56
C LEU A 153 -16.77 -0.69 8.46
N LYS A 154 -16.58 -1.95 8.87
CA LYS A 154 -17.64 -2.97 8.78
C LYS A 154 -18.80 -2.68 9.73
N GLY A 155 -18.50 -2.15 10.93
CA GLY A 155 -19.50 -1.79 11.94
C GLY A 155 -20.03 -0.36 11.82
N ASN A 156 -19.34 0.51 11.06
CA ASN A 156 -19.66 1.93 10.96
C ASN A 156 -19.64 2.37 9.48
N PRO A 157 -20.67 2.04 8.69
CA PRO A 157 -20.67 2.24 7.24
C PRO A 157 -20.55 3.72 6.82
N ASP A 158 -20.96 4.64 7.68
CA ASP A 158 -20.83 6.08 7.44
C ASP A 158 -19.38 6.56 7.37
N LEU A 159 -18.44 5.86 8.02
CA LEU A 159 -17.02 6.18 7.96
C LEU A 159 -16.42 6.04 6.54
N ARG A 160 -17.11 5.38 5.60
CA ARG A 160 -16.68 5.30 4.19
C ARG A 160 -16.51 6.68 3.55
N ARG A 161 -17.34 7.66 3.94
CA ARG A 161 -17.22 9.03 3.42
C ARG A 161 -15.94 9.72 3.93
N VAL A 162 -15.52 9.38 5.15
CA VAL A 162 -14.29 9.88 5.76
C VAL A 162 -13.08 9.20 5.11
N ASP A 163 -13.13 7.88 4.90
CA ASP A 163 -12.09 7.14 4.16
C ASP A 163 -11.87 7.70 2.74
N ALA A 164 -12.94 8.07 2.04
CA ALA A 164 -12.84 8.66 0.71
C ALA A 164 -12.05 9.97 0.71
N ASP A 165 -12.29 10.85 1.69
CA ASP A 165 -11.55 12.11 1.85
C ASP A 165 -10.07 11.86 2.18
N PHE A 166 -9.80 10.88 3.05
CA PHE A 166 -8.43 10.43 3.33
C PHE A 166 -7.72 9.90 2.09
N ALA A 167 -8.38 9.00 1.33
CA ALA A 167 -7.81 8.40 0.13
C ALA A 167 -7.51 9.46 -0.94
N HIS A 168 -8.39 10.45 -1.08
CA HIS A 168 -8.18 11.60 -1.96
C HIS A 168 -6.89 12.36 -1.59
N LEU A 169 -6.76 12.79 -0.34
CA LEU A 169 -5.57 13.53 0.11
C LEU A 169 -4.29 12.68 0.05
N PHE A 170 -4.36 11.42 0.49
CA PHE A 170 -3.21 10.52 0.44
C PHE A 170 -2.76 10.20 -0.99
N SER A 171 -3.66 10.14 -1.97
CA SER A 171 -3.26 10.00 -3.38
C SER A 171 -2.42 11.19 -3.89
N SER A 172 -2.66 12.38 -3.33
CA SER A 172 -1.87 13.57 -3.65
C SER A 172 -0.56 13.61 -2.85
N TRP A 173 -0.60 13.32 -1.55
CA TRP A 173 0.58 13.43 -0.68
C TRP A 173 1.59 12.29 -0.89
N PHE A 174 1.13 11.07 -1.18
CA PHE A 174 1.98 9.90 -1.41
C PHE A 174 2.15 9.59 -2.89
N ASN A 175 2.06 10.60 -3.76
CA ASN A 175 2.29 10.41 -5.18
C ASN A 175 3.74 9.95 -5.44
N ARG A 176 3.92 9.25 -6.57
CA ARG A 176 5.22 8.68 -6.97
C ARG A 176 6.37 9.69 -6.96
N GLY A 177 6.11 10.95 -7.32
CA GLY A 177 7.14 11.99 -7.45
C GLY A 177 7.82 12.36 -6.13
N PHE A 178 7.23 11.99 -4.99
CA PHE A 178 7.84 12.20 -3.66
C PHE A 178 8.46 10.95 -3.05
N LEU A 179 8.34 9.79 -3.71
CA LEU A 179 8.93 8.56 -3.19
C LEU A 179 10.39 8.45 -3.60
N VAL A 180 11.23 8.13 -2.63
CA VAL A 180 12.66 7.90 -2.82
C VAL A 180 12.93 6.41 -2.68
N LEU A 181 13.50 5.81 -3.72
CA LEU A 181 14.00 4.43 -3.66
C LEU A 181 15.34 4.43 -2.93
N ARG A 182 15.51 3.51 -1.97
CA ARG A 182 16.76 3.28 -1.25
C ARG A 182 17.08 1.78 -1.22
N HIS A 183 18.37 1.46 -1.28
CA HIS A 183 18.84 0.10 -0.99
C HIS A 183 18.71 -0.16 0.52
N ILE A 184 18.28 -1.37 0.88
CA ILE A 184 18.23 -1.87 2.25
C ILE A 184 19.18 -3.06 2.33
N ASP A 185 20.14 -2.97 3.23
CA ASP A 185 21.16 -3.99 3.46
C ASP A 185 21.50 -4.09 4.95
N TRP A 186 22.47 -4.94 5.28
CA TRP A 186 22.90 -5.16 6.66
C TRP A 186 23.55 -3.93 7.33
N ASN A 187 23.90 -2.89 6.58
CA ASN A 187 24.40 -1.62 7.13
C ASN A 187 23.27 -0.61 7.39
N THR A 188 22.03 -0.93 6.99
CA THR A 188 20.85 -0.10 7.27
C THR A 188 20.57 -0.05 8.76
N SER A 189 20.02 1.06 9.26
CA SER A 189 19.78 1.24 10.70
C SER A 189 18.89 0.12 11.27
N ALA A 190 19.25 -0.34 12.47
CA ALA A 190 18.52 -1.41 13.15
C ALA A 190 17.02 -1.09 13.33
N SER A 191 16.67 0.20 13.50
CA SER A 191 15.28 0.65 13.61
C SER A 191 14.46 0.44 12.34
N ILE A 192 15.08 0.58 11.15
CA ILE A 192 14.43 0.28 9.87
C ILE A 192 14.38 -1.24 9.66
N LEU A 193 15.45 -1.96 9.99
CA LEU A 193 15.50 -3.42 9.86
C LEU A 193 14.45 -4.13 10.74
N GLU A 194 14.25 -3.66 11.98
CA GLU A 194 13.19 -4.15 12.87
C GLU A 194 11.80 -3.96 12.26
N LYS A 195 11.57 -2.84 11.56
CA LYS A 195 10.33 -2.59 10.83
C LYS A 195 10.16 -3.55 9.66
N ILE A 196 11.22 -3.89 8.92
CA ILE A 196 11.15 -4.91 7.84
C ILE A 196 10.71 -6.26 8.41
N ILE A 197 11.30 -6.72 9.53
CA ILE A 197 10.87 -7.96 10.21
C ILE A 197 9.38 -7.89 10.56
N ARG A 198 8.93 -6.76 11.11
CA ARG A 198 7.54 -6.56 11.55
C ARG A 198 6.54 -6.53 10.40
N TYR A 199 6.93 -5.99 9.25
CA TYR A 199 6.03 -5.71 8.14
C TYR A 199 6.04 -6.75 7.03
N GLU A 200 6.91 -7.76 7.10
CA GLU A 200 6.97 -8.82 6.09
C GLU A 200 5.67 -9.65 6.05
N ALA A 201 4.95 -9.52 4.95
CA ALA A 201 3.58 -10.00 4.79
C ALA A 201 3.44 -11.24 3.89
N VAL A 202 4.48 -11.58 3.12
CA VAL A 202 4.48 -12.67 2.15
C VAL A 202 5.13 -13.92 2.77
N HIS A 203 6.35 -13.76 3.28
CA HIS A 203 7.17 -14.83 3.85
C HIS A 203 7.73 -14.41 5.20
N ALA A 204 6.96 -14.66 6.26
CA ALA A 204 7.25 -14.21 7.63
C ALA A 204 8.73 -14.39 8.01
N ILE A 205 9.37 -13.30 8.46
CA ILE A 205 10.73 -13.32 8.96
C ILE A 205 10.70 -13.67 10.45
N GLN A 206 11.29 -14.80 10.82
CA GLN A 206 11.13 -15.33 12.19
C GLN A 206 12.09 -14.71 13.19
N ASN A 207 13.28 -14.30 12.73
CA ASN A 207 14.36 -13.81 13.58
C ASN A 207 15.38 -13.00 12.76
N TRP A 208 16.42 -12.49 13.44
CA TRP A 208 17.48 -11.70 12.82
C TRP A 208 18.35 -12.49 11.85
N ASP A 209 18.52 -13.80 12.05
CA ASP A 209 19.33 -14.64 11.15
C ASP A 209 18.60 -14.85 9.81
N ASP A 210 17.27 -15.00 9.83
CA ASP A 210 16.43 -15.03 8.63
C ASP A 210 16.51 -13.69 7.88
N LEU A 211 16.39 -12.56 8.59
CA LEU A 211 16.59 -11.24 7.97
C LEU A 211 17.99 -11.13 7.34
N ARG A 212 19.03 -11.56 8.06
CA ARG A 212 20.41 -11.52 7.58
C ARG A 212 20.58 -12.35 6.31
N ASN A 213 20.01 -13.55 6.25
CA ASN A 213 20.04 -14.42 5.06
C ASN A 213 19.40 -13.78 3.81
N ARG A 214 18.47 -12.83 4.01
CA ARG A 214 17.77 -12.11 2.95
C ARG A 214 18.44 -10.79 2.56
N LEU A 215 19.39 -10.27 3.34
CA LEU A 215 20.01 -8.95 3.12
C LEU A 215 21.52 -8.99 2.94
N GLU A 216 22.24 -9.86 3.64
CA GLU A 216 23.71 -9.90 3.62
C GLU A 216 24.29 -10.64 2.40
N PRO A 217 23.76 -11.80 1.96
CA PRO A 217 24.33 -12.52 0.82
C PRO A 217 24.35 -11.70 -0.46
N THR A 218 25.41 -11.84 -1.25
CA THR A 218 25.58 -11.06 -2.49
C THR A 218 24.55 -11.37 -3.56
N ASP A 219 23.89 -12.52 -3.49
CA ASP A 219 22.77 -12.92 -4.35
C ASP A 219 21.41 -12.43 -3.84
N ARG A 220 21.40 -11.50 -2.89
CA ARG A 220 20.18 -10.85 -2.39
C ARG A 220 20.27 -9.34 -2.55
N ARG A 221 19.14 -8.72 -2.85
CA ARG A 221 18.95 -7.27 -2.84
C ARG A 221 17.62 -6.96 -2.17
N CYS A 222 17.58 -5.89 -1.41
CA CYS A 222 16.34 -5.36 -0.86
C CYS A 222 16.28 -3.87 -1.13
N TYR A 223 15.08 -3.40 -1.47
CA TYR A 223 14.82 -2.00 -1.75
C TYR A 223 13.64 -1.51 -0.94
N GLY A 224 13.67 -0.25 -0.52
CA GLY A 224 12.55 0.41 0.14
C GLY A 224 12.16 1.71 -0.55
N PHE A 225 10.87 1.98 -0.66
CA PHE A 225 10.31 3.26 -1.05
C PHE A 225 9.99 4.06 0.21
N PHE A 226 10.62 5.23 0.33
CA PHE A 226 10.48 6.13 1.48
C PHE A 226 9.82 7.43 1.07
N HIS A 227 9.01 8.00 1.95
CA HIS A 227 8.47 9.35 1.79
C HIS A 227 9.19 10.30 2.75
N PRO A 228 9.52 11.56 2.36
CA PRO A 228 10.26 12.49 3.21
C PRO A 228 9.62 12.77 4.57
N GLN A 229 8.28 12.77 4.64
CA GLN A 229 7.54 12.96 5.90
C GLN A 229 7.51 11.71 6.80
N LEU A 230 7.93 10.56 6.27
CA LEU A 230 8.01 9.27 6.97
C LEU A 230 9.39 8.64 6.70
N ALA A 231 10.45 9.41 6.97
CA ALA A 231 11.80 9.13 6.47
C ALA A 231 12.41 7.79 6.93
N ASP A 232 12.00 7.30 8.10
CA ASP A 232 12.42 6.02 8.69
C ASP A 232 11.35 4.93 8.53
N GLU A 233 10.36 5.17 7.67
CA GLU A 233 9.23 4.28 7.41
C GLU A 233 9.33 3.76 5.96
N PRO A 234 9.73 2.50 5.73
CA PRO A 234 9.69 1.94 4.39
C PRO A 234 8.22 1.73 4.03
N LEU A 235 7.63 2.53 3.13
CA LEU A 235 6.21 2.41 2.76
C LEU A 235 5.93 1.14 1.96
N ILE A 236 6.86 0.83 1.07
CA ILE A 236 6.91 -0.42 0.32
C ILE A 236 8.34 -0.92 0.44
N PHE A 237 8.53 -2.21 0.66
CA PHE A 237 9.82 -2.82 0.41
C PHE A 237 9.69 -4.02 -0.52
N VAL A 238 10.79 -4.29 -1.20
CA VAL A 238 10.90 -5.25 -2.29
C VAL A 238 12.13 -6.10 -2.03
N GLU A 239 11.94 -7.40 -1.90
CA GLU A 239 13.02 -8.37 -1.76
C GLU A 239 13.27 -9.09 -3.08
N VAL A 240 14.54 -9.20 -3.44
CA VAL A 240 15.00 -9.74 -4.72
C VAL A 240 16.07 -10.80 -4.48
N ALA A 241 15.85 -11.97 -5.09
CA ALA A 241 16.86 -13.03 -5.18
C ALA A 241 17.51 -12.98 -6.57
N LEU A 242 18.84 -13.01 -6.61
CA LEU A 242 19.61 -13.10 -7.85
C LEU A 242 19.91 -14.58 -8.12
N THR A 243 19.43 -15.09 -9.25
CA THR A 243 19.48 -16.51 -9.61
C THR A 243 20.00 -16.70 -11.04
N ARG A 244 20.27 -17.95 -11.41
CA ARG A 244 20.63 -18.33 -12.79
C ARG A 244 19.42 -18.69 -13.65
N GLU A 245 18.27 -18.95 -13.03
CA GLU A 245 17.03 -19.39 -13.67
C GLU A 245 15.78 -18.87 -12.95
N ILE A 246 14.63 -18.97 -13.61
CA ILE A 246 13.33 -18.57 -13.06
C ILE A 246 12.83 -19.66 -12.10
N PRO A 247 12.75 -19.40 -10.79
CA PRO A 247 12.30 -20.39 -9.81
C PRO A 247 10.79 -20.63 -9.93
N ASP A 248 10.38 -21.86 -9.64
CA ASP A 248 8.99 -22.29 -9.54
C ASP A 248 8.54 -22.45 -8.07
N LYS A 249 9.48 -22.47 -7.12
CA LYS A 249 9.23 -22.69 -5.69
C LYS A 249 9.94 -21.66 -4.83
N VAL A 250 9.27 -21.21 -3.79
CA VAL A 250 9.84 -20.22 -2.87
C VAL A 250 10.73 -20.86 -1.80
N GLY A 251 10.45 -22.10 -1.41
CA GLY A 251 11.21 -22.84 -0.38
C GLY A 251 12.73 -22.77 -0.60
N PRO A 252 13.26 -23.13 -1.78
CA PRO A 252 14.69 -23.05 -2.07
C PRO A 252 15.30 -21.64 -1.99
N LEU A 253 14.51 -20.58 -2.17
CA LEU A 253 14.99 -19.19 -2.04
C LEU A 253 15.14 -18.78 -0.57
N LEU A 254 14.33 -19.35 0.32
CA LEU A 254 14.28 -19.02 1.75
C LEU A 254 15.12 -19.98 2.60
N ASP A 255 15.63 -21.07 2.01
CA ASP A 255 16.47 -22.03 2.71
C ASP A 255 17.73 -21.36 3.28
N LEU A 256 17.98 -21.58 4.58
CA LEU A 256 19.14 -21.07 5.31
C LEU A 256 20.41 -21.84 4.92
N ASP A 257 20.28 -23.09 4.47
CA ASP A 257 21.40 -23.94 4.07
C ASP A 257 21.76 -23.77 2.59
N ARG A 258 21.04 -22.90 1.85
CA ARG A 258 21.38 -22.61 0.45
C ARG A 258 22.79 -22.07 0.35
N GLN A 259 23.48 -22.37 -0.75
CA GLN A 259 24.76 -21.75 -1.08
C GLN A 259 24.52 -20.51 -1.95
N PRO A 260 24.87 -19.29 -1.48
CA PRO A 260 24.79 -18.08 -2.28
C PRO A 260 25.65 -18.18 -3.55
N ILE A 261 25.23 -17.49 -4.60
CA ILE A 261 26.06 -17.29 -5.80
C ILE A 261 26.67 -15.88 -5.82
N PRO A 262 27.82 -15.67 -6.48
CA PRO A 262 28.27 -14.33 -6.78
C PRO A 262 27.24 -13.58 -7.64
N ALA A 263 26.97 -12.31 -7.31
CA ALA A 263 26.01 -11.48 -8.05
C ALA A 263 26.33 -11.38 -9.56
N SER A 264 27.61 -11.45 -9.92
CA SER A 264 28.10 -11.43 -11.30
C SER A 264 27.76 -12.68 -12.11
N GLU A 265 27.44 -13.80 -11.46
CA GLU A 265 27.05 -15.05 -12.11
C GLU A 265 25.54 -15.18 -12.29
N ALA A 266 24.75 -14.32 -11.65
CA ALA A 266 23.31 -14.31 -11.80
C ALA A 266 22.91 -13.80 -13.20
N THR A 267 21.78 -14.28 -13.70
CA THR A 267 21.19 -13.86 -14.98
C THR A 267 19.75 -13.40 -14.80
N THR A 268 19.14 -13.74 -13.67
CA THR A 268 17.74 -13.52 -13.36
C THR A 268 17.61 -12.81 -12.01
N ALA A 269 16.81 -11.75 -11.96
CA ALA A 269 16.37 -11.11 -10.72
C ALA A 269 14.93 -11.55 -10.43
N VAL A 270 14.72 -12.14 -9.26
CA VAL A 270 13.45 -12.70 -8.82
C VAL A 270 12.89 -11.87 -7.67
N PHE A 271 11.84 -11.10 -7.93
CA PHE A 271 11.07 -10.39 -6.91
C PHE A 271 10.18 -11.39 -6.17
N TYR A 272 10.62 -11.88 -5.01
CA TYR A 272 9.91 -12.93 -4.26
C TYR A 272 9.10 -12.38 -3.08
N SER A 273 9.34 -11.12 -2.66
CA SER A 273 8.47 -10.44 -1.70
C SER A 273 8.30 -8.96 -2.06
N ILE A 274 7.05 -8.47 -2.00
CA ILE A 274 6.70 -7.06 -2.12
C ILE A 274 5.64 -6.77 -1.06
N SER A 275 6.02 -5.95 -0.08
CA SER A 275 5.20 -5.70 1.10
C SER A 275 4.86 -4.21 1.20
N ASN A 276 3.57 -3.88 1.26
CA ASN A 276 3.10 -2.55 1.66
C ASN A 276 2.94 -2.54 3.17
N THR A 277 3.72 -1.70 3.85
CA THR A 277 3.90 -1.77 5.31
C THR A 277 2.82 -1.03 6.07
N GLN A 278 2.23 0.00 5.44
CA GLN A 278 1.32 0.93 6.09
C GLN A 278 -0.13 0.56 5.78
N ARG A 279 -0.83 -0.04 6.74
CA ARG A 279 -2.25 -0.39 6.57
C ARG A 279 -3.11 0.85 6.38
N GLY A 280 -2.73 1.97 6.99
CA GLY A 280 -3.31 3.29 6.72
C GLY A 280 -3.14 3.75 5.27
N LEU A 281 -2.22 3.20 4.48
CA LEU A 281 -2.08 3.51 3.04
C LEU A 281 -2.75 2.46 2.14
N ALA A 282 -3.55 1.55 2.69
CA ALA A 282 -4.28 0.57 1.91
C ALA A 282 -5.15 1.25 0.83
N GLY A 283 -5.00 0.78 -0.41
CA GLY A 283 -5.73 1.29 -1.58
C GLY A 283 -5.24 2.64 -2.13
N VAL A 284 -4.22 3.26 -1.51
CA VAL A 284 -3.56 4.45 -2.08
C VAL A 284 -2.58 3.97 -3.15
N SER A 285 -2.70 4.52 -4.36
CA SER A 285 -1.74 4.25 -5.42
C SER A 285 -0.50 5.09 -5.23
N PHE A 286 0.66 4.45 -5.18
CA PHE A 286 1.98 5.10 -5.22
C PHE A 286 2.46 5.34 -6.66
N GLY A 287 1.54 5.28 -7.62
CA GLY A 287 1.83 5.29 -9.05
C GLY A 287 2.11 3.89 -9.59
N ASN A 288 1.95 3.77 -10.91
CA ASN A 288 2.39 2.59 -11.65
C ASN A 288 3.90 2.73 -11.97
N PHE A 289 4.57 1.61 -12.23
CA PHE A 289 5.99 1.50 -12.53
C PHE A 289 6.96 1.63 -11.34
N LEU A 290 6.52 1.28 -10.13
CA LEU A 290 7.43 1.13 -8.98
C LEU A 290 8.52 0.11 -9.29
N ILE A 291 8.13 -1.04 -9.85
CA ILE A 291 9.05 -2.12 -10.16
C ILE A 291 9.97 -1.77 -11.33
N LYS A 292 9.53 -0.91 -12.27
CA LYS A 292 10.37 -0.41 -13.36
C LYS A 292 11.63 0.28 -12.80
N GLN A 293 11.49 1.08 -11.76
CA GLN A 293 12.63 1.75 -11.12
C GLN A 293 13.62 0.73 -10.53
N VAL A 294 13.13 -0.26 -9.78
CA VAL A 294 13.99 -1.30 -9.19
C VAL A 294 14.70 -2.11 -10.27
N VAL A 295 14.01 -2.43 -11.36
CA VAL A 295 14.59 -3.13 -12.53
C VAL A 295 15.68 -2.28 -13.20
N GLU A 296 15.45 -0.97 -13.38
CA GLU A 296 16.42 -0.04 -13.97
C GLU A 296 17.67 0.09 -13.10
N ASP A 297 17.51 0.25 -11.79
CA ASP A 297 18.61 0.33 -10.82
C ASP A 297 19.41 -0.98 -10.80
N LEU A 298 18.75 -2.14 -10.71
CA LEU A 298 19.39 -3.46 -10.77
C LEU A 298 20.15 -3.68 -12.08
N LYS A 299 19.59 -3.25 -13.21
CA LYS A 299 20.24 -3.40 -14.51
C LYS A 299 21.46 -2.51 -14.67
N ALA A 300 21.42 -1.31 -14.09
CA ALA A 300 22.57 -0.40 -14.05
C ALA A 300 23.69 -0.95 -13.16
N GLU A 301 23.34 -1.54 -12.01
CA GLU A 301 24.29 -2.17 -11.08
C GLU A 301 24.88 -3.48 -11.63
N LEU A 302 24.02 -4.36 -12.17
CA LEU A 302 24.36 -5.72 -12.59
C LEU A 302 23.91 -5.95 -14.05
N PRO A 303 24.69 -5.48 -15.06
CA PRO A 303 24.33 -5.62 -16.47
C PRO A 303 24.21 -7.07 -16.97
N ASN A 304 24.73 -8.05 -16.22
CA ASN A 304 24.60 -9.48 -16.47
C ASN A 304 23.17 -10.00 -16.27
N ILE A 305 22.34 -9.34 -15.46
CA ILE A 305 20.93 -9.68 -15.29
C ILE A 305 20.15 -9.33 -16.56
N LYS A 306 19.52 -10.34 -17.17
CA LYS A 306 18.73 -10.21 -18.40
C LYS A 306 17.24 -10.43 -18.18
N THR A 307 16.88 -11.17 -17.14
CA THR A 307 15.52 -11.62 -16.88
C THR A 307 15.04 -11.06 -15.54
N PHE A 308 13.89 -10.40 -15.54
CA PHE A 308 13.29 -9.80 -14.34
C PHE A 308 11.93 -10.41 -14.14
N VAL A 309 11.79 -11.24 -13.10
CA VAL A 309 10.57 -12.01 -12.84
C VAL A 309 10.16 -11.87 -11.40
N THR A 310 8.91 -12.16 -11.10
CA THR A 310 8.46 -12.31 -9.72
C THR A 310 8.28 -13.79 -9.40
N LEU A 311 8.20 -14.12 -8.11
CA LEU A 311 7.58 -15.36 -7.65
C LEU A 311 6.50 -14.96 -6.64
N SER A 312 5.27 -14.81 -7.13
CA SER A 312 4.20 -14.11 -6.44
C SER A 312 3.14 -15.06 -5.87
N PRO A 313 2.56 -14.75 -4.70
CA PRO A 313 1.44 -15.51 -4.14
C PRO A 313 0.13 -15.21 -4.87
N VAL A 314 -0.90 -16.05 -4.64
CA VAL A 314 -2.24 -15.90 -5.25
C VAL A 314 -3.34 -15.89 -4.16
N PRO A 315 -3.37 -14.88 -3.27
CA PRO A 315 -4.11 -14.93 -2.01
C PRO A 315 -5.64 -15.06 -2.13
N GLY A 316 -6.21 -14.83 -3.32
CA GLY A 316 -7.65 -14.94 -3.56
C GLY A 316 -8.10 -16.25 -4.21
N PHE A 317 -7.18 -17.12 -4.64
CA PHE A 317 -7.52 -18.26 -5.49
C PHE A 317 -8.36 -19.32 -4.77
N ALA A 318 -7.98 -19.73 -3.54
CA ALA A 318 -8.74 -20.76 -2.82
C ALA A 318 -10.17 -20.32 -2.52
N ALA A 319 -10.37 -19.05 -2.14
CA ALA A 319 -11.70 -18.50 -1.90
C ALA A 319 -12.54 -18.41 -3.18
N TRP A 320 -11.93 -18.02 -4.31
CA TRP A 320 -12.58 -18.03 -5.61
C TRP A 320 -12.97 -19.44 -6.05
N LEU A 321 -12.05 -20.40 -5.94
CA LEU A 321 -12.29 -21.79 -6.32
C LEU A 321 -13.39 -22.41 -5.47
N LYS A 322 -13.44 -22.10 -4.17
CA LYS A 322 -14.53 -22.55 -3.30
C LYS A 322 -15.88 -22.02 -3.79
N ALA A 323 -15.98 -20.72 -4.10
CA ALA A 323 -17.21 -20.13 -4.63
C ALA A 323 -17.60 -20.76 -5.98
N GLU A 324 -16.63 -21.07 -6.83
CA GLU A 324 -16.87 -21.72 -8.13
C GLU A 324 -17.33 -23.17 -7.96
N ARG A 325 -16.77 -23.91 -6.98
CA ARG A 325 -17.25 -25.25 -6.59
C ARG A 325 -18.70 -25.17 -6.10
N GLU A 326 -19.09 -24.14 -5.37
CA GLU A 326 -20.46 -23.99 -4.86
C GLU A 326 -21.46 -23.46 -5.92
N ASN A 327 -20.96 -22.94 -7.03
CA ASN A 327 -21.78 -22.42 -8.12
C ASN A 327 -22.39 -23.57 -8.96
N ALA A 328 -23.71 -23.74 -8.95
CA ALA A 328 -24.38 -24.77 -9.76
C ALA A 328 -24.36 -24.47 -11.27
N GLU A 329 -24.18 -23.20 -11.65
CA GLU A 329 -24.22 -22.72 -13.04
C GLU A 329 -22.83 -22.59 -13.66
N THR A 330 -21.76 -23.05 -12.98
CA THR A 330 -20.41 -22.92 -13.54
C THR A 330 -20.23 -23.81 -14.77
N THR A 331 -19.63 -23.25 -15.81
CA THR A 331 -19.16 -23.98 -16.98
C THR A 331 -17.69 -24.40 -16.87
N LEU A 332 -17.00 -23.98 -15.80
CA LEU A 332 -15.56 -24.24 -15.59
C LEU A 332 -15.30 -25.56 -14.86
N ILE A 333 -16.25 -26.05 -14.05
CA ILE A 333 -16.10 -27.27 -13.25
C ILE A 333 -17.12 -28.31 -13.70
N THR A 334 -16.66 -29.34 -14.42
CA THR A 334 -17.47 -30.51 -14.79
C THR A 334 -17.67 -31.46 -13.58
N PRO A 335 -18.60 -32.42 -13.65
CA PRO A 335 -18.75 -33.45 -12.61
C PRO A 335 -17.44 -34.22 -12.32
N GLU A 336 -16.68 -34.56 -13.36
CA GLU A 336 -15.40 -35.29 -13.24
C GLU A 336 -14.35 -34.40 -12.57
N THR A 337 -14.27 -33.13 -12.98
CA THR A 337 -13.38 -32.12 -12.37
C THR A 337 -13.71 -31.96 -10.87
N ARG A 338 -15.00 -31.95 -10.52
CA ARG A 338 -15.48 -31.80 -9.15
C ARG A 338 -15.07 -32.96 -8.25
N GLU A 339 -15.09 -34.20 -8.76
CA GLU A 339 -14.61 -35.38 -8.03
C GLU A 339 -13.12 -35.25 -7.72
N VAL A 340 -12.31 -34.83 -8.69
CA VAL A 340 -10.87 -34.61 -8.49
C VAL A 340 -10.61 -33.50 -7.46
N LEU A 341 -11.35 -32.39 -7.53
CA LEU A 341 -11.23 -31.26 -6.59
C LEU A 341 -11.60 -31.62 -5.15
N ALA A 342 -12.37 -32.69 -4.91
CA ALA A 342 -12.69 -33.14 -3.56
C ALA A 342 -11.44 -33.58 -2.78
N HIS A 343 -10.37 -34.00 -3.46
CA HIS A 343 -9.10 -34.35 -2.81
C HIS A 343 -8.44 -33.16 -2.09
N LEU A 344 -8.75 -31.91 -2.46
CA LEU A 344 -8.23 -30.72 -1.75
C LEU A 344 -8.69 -30.65 -0.28
N ASP A 345 -9.80 -31.33 0.04
CA ASP A 345 -10.35 -31.36 1.39
C ASP A 345 -9.69 -32.46 2.25
N THR A 346 -8.82 -33.30 1.66
CA THR A 346 -8.06 -34.34 2.36
C THR A 346 -6.80 -33.75 3.01
N PRO A 347 -6.60 -33.89 4.33
CA PRO A 347 -5.36 -33.46 4.97
C PRO A 347 -4.13 -34.12 4.35
N GLY A 348 -3.14 -33.30 3.97
CA GLY A 348 -1.89 -33.82 3.43
C GLY A 348 -1.94 -34.28 1.97
N TRP A 349 -3.00 -33.95 1.20
CA TRP A 349 -3.12 -34.28 -0.23
C TRP A 349 -1.85 -33.93 -1.04
N HIS A 350 -1.18 -32.83 -0.69
CA HIS A 350 0.04 -32.34 -1.35
C HIS A 350 1.27 -33.24 -1.14
N LYS A 351 1.16 -34.29 -0.33
CA LYS A 351 2.20 -35.31 -0.09
C LYS A 351 1.92 -36.63 -0.81
N ASP A 352 0.74 -36.79 -1.39
CA ASP A 352 0.36 -37.97 -2.18
C ASP A 352 0.57 -37.66 -3.66
N GLU A 353 1.56 -38.32 -4.27
CA GLU A 353 1.96 -38.07 -5.66
C GLU A 353 0.82 -38.28 -6.67
N ALA A 354 -0.04 -39.27 -6.44
CA ALA A 354 -1.16 -39.55 -7.33
C ALA A 354 -2.24 -38.47 -7.24
N GLN A 355 -2.55 -38.00 -6.04
CA GLN A 355 -3.49 -36.88 -5.84
C GLN A 355 -2.92 -35.56 -6.39
N VAL A 356 -1.63 -35.32 -6.17
CA VAL A 356 -0.90 -34.15 -6.66
C VAL A 356 -1.01 -34.04 -8.18
N GLU A 357 -0.75 -35.12 -8.91
CA GLU A 357 -0.80 -35.08 -10.38
C GLU A 357 -2.23 -34.91 -10.90
N ALA A 358 -3.21 -35.62 -10.33
CA ALA A 358 -4.61 -35.45 -10.70
C ALA A 358 -5.11 -34.02 -10.45
N LEU A 359 -4.76 -33.42 -9.31
CA LEU A 359 -5.12 -32.05 -8.96
C LEU A 359 -4.41 -31.03 -9.83
N ARG A 360 -3.16 -31.28 -10.25
CA ARG A 360 -2.39 -30.39 -11.12
C ARG A 360 -3.07 -30.16 -12.46
N GLU A 361 -3.52 -31.25 -13.10
CA GLU A 361 -4.22 -31.22 -14.40
C GLU A 361 -5.51 -30.39 -14.36
N VAL A 362 -6.16 -30.33 -13.19
CA VAL A 362 -7.42 -29.60 -13.00
C VAL A 362 -7.19 -28.17 -12.52
N LEU A 363 -6.23 -27.95 -11.62
CA LEU A 363 -6.03 -26.65 -10.99
C LEU A 363 -5.35 -25.63 -11.91
N LEU A 364 -4.44 -26.06 -12.78
CA LEU A 364 -3.76 -25.14 -13.69
C LEU A 364 -4.73 -24.48 -14.71
N PRO A 365 -5.67 -25.21 -15.33
CA PRO A 365 -6.69 -24.58 -16.16
C PRO A 365 -7.63 -23.63 -15.41
N LEU A 366 -8.04 -24.01 -14.20
CA LEU A 366 -8.87 -23.15 -13.35
C LEU A 366 -8.13 -21.88 -12.91
N ALA A 367 -6.83 -21.99 -12.62
CA ALA A 367 -5.97 -20.85 -12.34
C ALA A 367 -5.81 -19.93 -13.57
N ALA A 368 -5.65 -20.49 -14.77
CA ALA A 368 -5.64 -19.70 -15.99
C ALA A 368 -6.97 -18.94 -16.20
N ALA A 369 -8.11 -19.59 -15.95
CA ALA A 369 -9.43 -18.95 -16.01
C ALA A 369 -9.57 -17.84 -14.96
N TYR A 370 -9.10 -18.09 -13.73
CA TYR A 370 -9.06 -17.11 -12.65
C TYR A 370 -8.29 -15.83 -13.04
N PHE A 371 -7.10 -15.95 -13.62
CA PHE A 371 -6.31 -14.78 -14.00
C PHE A 371 -6.83 -14.07 -15.26
N LEU A 372 -7.23 -14.83 -16.28
CA LEU A 372 -7.53 -14.26 -17.59
C LEU A 372 -9.01 -13.87 -17.74
N GLN A 373 -9.92 -14.60 -17.11
CA GLN A 373 -11.36 -14.43 -17.29
C GLN A 373 -12.03 -13.78 -16.08
N ALA A 374 -11.76 -14.22 -14.84
CA ALA A 374 -12.45 -13.67 -13.68
C ALA A 374 -12.17 -12.18 -13.47
N LYS A 375 -13.24 -11.40 -13.27
CA LYS A 375 -13.18 -9.95 -13.03
C LYS A 375 -13.98 -9.54 -11.79
N ASP A 376 -13.54 -8.48 -11.12
CA ASP A 376 -14.27 -7.85 -10.03
C ASP A 376 -15.46 -7.03 -10.56
N LYS A 377 -16.25 -6.45 -9.65
CA LYS A 377 -17.42 -5.62 -10.00
C LYS A 377 -17.08 -4.38 -10.85
N ARG A 378 -15.80 -4.02 -10.95
CA ARG A 378 -15.30 -2.90 -11.76
C ARG A 378 -14.62 -3.36 -13.05
N GLY A 379 -14.73 -4.64 -13.41
CA GLY A 379 -14.15 -5.19 -14.62
C GLY A 379 -12.63 -5.40 -14.58
N ARG A 380 -12.01 -5.41 -13.38
CA ARG A 380 -10.55 -5.60 -13.21
C ARG A 380 -10.24 -7.04 -12.81
N PRO A 381 -9.02 -7.56 -13.04
CA PRO A 381 -8.62 -8.88 -12.54
C PRO A 381 -8.98 -9.05 -11.05
N VAL A 382 -9.56 -10.19 -10.67
CA VAL A 382 -10.03 -10.43 -9.29
C VAL A 382 -8.87 -10.50 -8.29
N ASP A 383 -7.74 -11.06 -8.70
CA ASP A 383 -6.58 -11.22 -7.83
C ASP A 383 -5.89 -9.86 -7.55
N PRO A 384 -5.68 -9.49 -6.28
CA PRO A 384 -5.03 -8.22 -5.94
C PRO A 384 -3.56 -8.15 -6.40
N VAL A 385 -2.83 -9.26 -6.37
CA VAL A 385 -1.40 -9.33 -6.74
C VAL A 385 -1.26 -9.25 -8.26
N ALA A 386 -2.15 -9.89 -9.02
CA ALA A 386 -2.25 -9.74 -10.46
C ALA A 386 -2.55 -8.29 -10.85
N ARG A 387 -3.53 -7.64 -10.19
CA ARG A 387 -3.82 -6.22 -10.43
C ARG A 387 -2.59 -5.35 -10.22
N PHE A 388 -1.79 -5.63 -9.19
CA PHE A 388 -0.56 -4.92 -8.92
C PHE A 388 0.48 -5.13 -10.03
N HIS A 389 0.85 -6.37 -10.35
CA HIS A 389 1.92 -6.63 -11.31
C HIS A 389 1.54 -6.28 -12.75
N LEU A 390 0.33 -6.65 -13.18
CA LEU A 390 -0.19 -6.28 -14.50
C LEU A 390 -0.36 -4.76 -14.61
N GLY A 391 -0.80 -4.10 -13.53
CA GLY A 391 -0.85 -2.64 -13.44
C GLY A 391 0.53 -1.97 -13.53
N ASN A 392 1.59 -2.67 -13.14
CA ASN A 392 2.98 -2.24 -13.34
C ASN A 392 3.56 -2.67 -14.70
N GLY A 393 2.75 -3.19 -15.62
CA GLY A 393 3.16 -3.55 -16.98
C GLY A 393 3.78 -4.94 -17.13
N ALA A 394 3.73 -5.78 -16.09
CA ALA A 394 4.23 -7.14 -16.17
C ALA A 394 3.33 -8.03 -17.05
N ARG A 395 3.89 -9.15 -17.51
CA ARG A 395 3.17 -10.23 -18.18
C ARG A 395 3.04 -11.41 -17.23
N LEU A 396 1.86 -12.03 -17.14
CA LEU A 396 1.70 -13.31 -16.44
C LEU A 396 2.46 -14.39 -17.22
N GLU A 397 3.57 -14.87 -16.68
CA GLU A 397 4.53 -15.68 -17.40
C GLU A 397 4.29 -17.18 -17.24
N ARG A 398 4.14 -17.63 -15.99
CA ARG A 398 4.02 -19.05 -15.64
C ARG A 398 3.12 -19.25 -14.42
N LEU A 399 2.45 -20.39 -14.37
CA LEU A 399 1.68 -20.86 -13.22
C LEU A 399 2.46 -21.98 -12.53
N ASP A 400 2.81 -21.79 -11.27
CA ASP A 400 3.69 -22.70 -10.53
C ASP A 400 2.88 -23.49 -9.50
N PHE A 401 2.50 -24.71 -9.87
CA PHE A 401 1.76 -25.61 -8.99
C PHE A 401 2.62 -26.05 -7.80
N LEU A 402 2.09 -25.91 -6.58
CA LEU A 402 2.82 -26.18 -5.34
C LEU A 402 4.14 -25.40 -5.21
N GLY A 403 4.15 -24.16 -5.69
CA GLY A 403 5.26 -23.21 -5.51
C GLY A 403 5.48 -22.79 -4.05
N ASP A 404 4.41 -22.72 -3.24
CA ASP A 404 4.47 -22.51 -1.79
C ASP A 404 3.70 -23.58 -1.03
N GLN A 405 4.43 -24.53 -0.43
CA GLN A 405 3.85 -25.60 0.39
C GLN A 405 3.71 -25.22 1.87
N SER A 406 3.97 -23.97 2.24
CA SER A 406 3.72 -23.49 3.59
C SER A 406 2.22 -23.60 3.94
N ALA A 407 1.90 -23.68 5.22
CA ALA A 407 0.51 -23.67 5.68
C ALA A 407 -0.25 -22.40 5.22
N ASN A 408 0.45 -21.29 4.97
CA ASN A 408 -0.13 -20.08 4.41
C ASN A 408 -0.45 -20.24 2.92
N GLY A 409 0.52 -20.67 2.10
CA GLY A 409 0.33 -20.89 0.66
C GLY A 409 -0.76 -21.91 0.34
N LEU A 410 -0.79 -23.03 1.07
CA LEU A 410 -1.84 -24.04 0.93
C LEU A 410 -3.23 -23.48 1.26
N ARG A 411 -3.35 -22.63 2.28
CA ARG A 411 -4.62 -22.00 2.67
C ARG A 411 -5.08 -20.93 1.68
N GLN A 412 -4.15 -20.15 1.14
CA GLN A 412 -4.44 -19.02 0.27
C GLN A 412 -4.79 -19.44 -1.16
N SER A 413 -4.07 -20.42 -1.70
CA SER A 413 -4.11 -20.75 -3.12
C SER A 413 -3.87 -22.23 -3.43
N HIS A 414 -4.00 -23.13 -2.44
CA HIS A 414 -3.63 -24.54 -2.59
C HIS A 414 -2.15 -24.71 -3.02
N GLY A 415 -1.30 -23.76 -2.62
CA GLY A 415 0.13 -23.74 -2.91
C GLY A 415 0.49 -23.22 -4.30
N LEU A 416 -0.48 -22.73 -5.08
CA LEU A 416 -0.22 -22.08 -6.35
C LEU A 416 0.55 -20.76 -6.14
N MET A 417 1.65 -20.62 -6.86
CA MET A 417 2.36 -19.35 -7.10
C MET A 417 2.37 -19.04 -8.59
N VAL A 418 2.83 -17.84 -8.95
CA VAL A 418 2.98 -17.43 -10.35
C VAL A 418 4.23 -16.60 -10.56
N ASN A 419 4.81 -16.68 -11.75
CA ASN A 419 5.81 -15.72 -12.19
C ASN A 419 5.16 -14.61 -13.03
N TYR A 420 5.43 -13.35 -12.70
CA TYR A 420 5.20 -12.21 -13.59
C TYR A 420 6.52 -11.75 -14.21
N LEU A 421 6.61 -11.66 -15.53
CA LEU A 421 7.78 -11.18 -16.26
C LEU A 421 7.71 -9.67 -16.49
N TYR A 422 8.77 -8.96 -16.14
CA TYR A 422 8.99 -7.55 -16.45
C TYR A 422 9.93 -7.39 -17.65
N ASP A 423 9.36 -7.35 -18.86
CA ASP A 423 10.11 -6.98 -20.06
C ASP A 423 10.10 -5.45 -20.23
N LEU A 424 11.25 -4.83 -19.99
CA LEU A 424 11.46 -3.37 -20.11
C LEU A 424 10.92 -2.77 -21.41
N LYS A 425 10.91 -3.52 -22.51
CA LYS A 425 10.41 -3.03 -23.82
C LYS A 425 8.88 -3.05 -23.92
N GLU A 426 8.22 -3.90 -23.14
CA GLU A 426 6.78 -4.14 -23.23
C GLU A 426 6.00 -3.56 -22.03
N ILE A 427 6.68 -3.11 -20.96
CA ILE A 427 6.04 -2.59 -19.72
C ILE A 427 4.95 -1.55 -20.02
N GLU A 428 5.27 -0.51 -20.80
CA GLU A 428 4.33 0.58 -21.07
C GLU A 428 3.16 0.10 -21.93
N LYS A 429 3.43 -0.69 -22.97
CA LYS A 429 2.40 -1.27 -23.83
C LYS A 429 1.44 -2.19 -23.06
N ASN A 430 1.97 -3.03 -22.16
CA ASN A 430 1.17 -3.91 -21.32
C ASN A 430 0.31 -3.10 -20.33
N HIS A 431 0.89 -2.05 -19.73
CA HIS A 431 0.19 -1.14 -18.86
C HIS A 431 -1.02 -0.49 -19.56
N GLU A 432 -0.80 0.11 -20.73
CA GLU A 432 -1.86 0.74 -21.51
C GLU A 432 -2.92 -0.27 -21.98
N ALA A 433 -2.50 -1.46 -22.42
CA ALA A 433 -3.44 -2.49 -22.83
C ALA A 433 -4.38 -2.94 -21.69
N LEU A 434 -3.88 -3.00 -20.45
CA LEU A 434 -4.71 -3.28 -19.28
C LEU A 434 -5.58 -2.08 -18.92
N ALA A 435 -5.02 -0.87 -18.88
CA ALA A 435 -5.72 0.34 -18.45
C ALA A 435 -6.86 0.73 -19.40
N GLU A 436 -6.61 0.69 -20.71
CA GLU A 436 -7.59 1.12 -21.72
C GLU A 436 -8.58 0.02 -22.09
N ARG A 437 -8.12 -1.24 -22.19
CA ARG A 437 -8.88 -2.35 -22.78
C ARG A 437 -9.18 -3.49 -21.81
N GLY A 438 -8.68 -3.43 -20.57
CA GLY A 438 -8.76 -4.54 -19.63
C GLY A 438 -8.01 -5.79 -20.09
N HIS A 439 -7.09 -5.67 -21.07
CA HIS A 439 -6.39 -6.80 -21.65
C HIS A 439 -5.28 -7.29 -20.71
N VAL A 440 -5.35 -8.55 -20.31
CA VAL A 440 -4.30 -9.19 -19.49
C VAL A 440 -3.17 -9.70 -20.39
N ALA A 441 -1.98 -9.13 -20.22
CA ALA A 441 -0.76 -9.65 -20.83
C ALA A 441 -0.40 -10.99 -20.18
N ALA A 442 -0.36 -12.06 -20.98
CA ALA A 442 -0.02 -13.41 -20.52
C ALA A 442 0.78 -14.16 -21.58
N SER A 443 1.65 -15.08 -21.15
CA SER A 443 2.46 -15.91 -22.03
C SER A 443 1.58 -16.88 -22.85
N PRO A 444 2.09 -17.40 -23.99
CA PRO A 444 1.38 -18.42 -24.76
C PRO A 444 1.07 -19.68 -23.94
N GLU A 445 1.94 -20.05 -23.00
CA GLU A 445 1.75 -21.22 -22.12
C GLU A 445 0.54 -21.04 -21.22
N VAL A 446 0.44 -19.92 -20.51
CA VAL A 446 -0.70 -19.62 -19.62
C VAL A 446 -2.01 -19.52 -20.41
N ARG A 447 -1.97 -18.96 -21.62
CA ARG A 447 -3.16 -18.89 -22.50
C ARG A 447 -3.61 -20.27 -22.98
N LYS A 448 -2.67 -21.19 -23.24
CA LYS A 448 -2.98 -22.57 -23.63
C LYS A 448 -3.58 -23.38 -22.48
N SER A 449 -3.25 -23.05 -21.24
CA SER A 449 -3.84 -23.69 -20.06
C SER A 449 -5.32 -23.35 -19.88
N LEU A 450 -5.87 -22.31 -20.54
CA LEU A 450 -7.29 -22.00 -20.42
C LEU A 450 -8.15 -23.21 -20.83
N PRO A 451 -9.22 -23.51 -20.07
CA PRO A 451 -10.18 -24.51 -20.51
C PRO A 451 -10.78 -24.06 -21.86
N PRO A 452 -11.05 -25.02 -22.78
CA PRO A 452 -11.67 -24.69 -24.05
C PRO A 452 -12.96 -23.94 -23.81
N ALA A 453 -13.19 -22.86 -24.58
CA ALA A 453 -14.43 -22.12 -24.50
C ALA A 453 -15.60 -23.07 -24.74
N ALA A 454 -16.61 -23.04 -23.86
CA ALA A 454 -17.85 -23.76 -24.10
C ALA A 454 -18.37 -23.37 -25.51
N PRO A 455 -18.79 -24.34 -26.34
CA PRO A 455 -19.30 -24.02 -27.66
C PRO A 455 -20.43 -22.99 -27.53
N LYS A 456 -20.32 -21.89 -28.28
CA LYS A 456 -21.40 -20.90 -28.36
C LYS A 456 -22.63 -21.63 -28.89
N SER A 457 -23.65 -21.75 -28.06
CA SER A 457 -24.98 -22.26 -28.41
C SER A 457 -25.64 -21.41 -29.48
#